data_AF-A0A1B6HIX7-F1
#
_entry.id   AF-A0A1B6HIX7-F1
#
_cell.length_a   1.000
_cell.length_b   1.000
_cell.length_c   1.000
_cell.angle_alpha   90.00
_cell.angle_beta   90.00
_cell.angle_gamma   90.00
#
_symmetry.space_group_name_H-M   'P 1'
#
loop_
_entity.id
_entity.type
_entity.pdbx_description
1 polymer ?
#
loop_
_entity_poly.entity_id
_entity_poly.type
_entity_poly.pdbx_seq_one_letter_code
_entity_poly.pdbx_strand_id
1 'polypeptide(L)'
;MTSNEILSCTPNEDVVTKSMYRFKVWNLLENKDLVRFPRPCKGRIPNFVDCVVAAEKLSALDIFKKAEIIKVNIDKPQESVRFTVLEEGKTLLVPMPGLTDGLVMKVTPPGDASRPLLRMACKRRGASD
;
A
#
# COMPACT_ATOMS: atom_id res chain seq x y z
N MET A 1 -11.02 -22.83 6.74
CA MET A 1 -10.10 -23.15 5.65
C MET A 1 -8.97 -23.97 6.22
N THR A 2 -8.98 -25.26 5.91
CA THR A 2 -7.97 -26.21 6.40
C THR A 2 -6.68 -26.05 5.59
N SER A 3 -5.55 -26.49 6.15
CA SER A 3 -4.22 -26.42 5.50
C SER A 3 -4.16 -27.07 4.11
N ASN A 4 -5.11 -27.94 3.77
CA ASN A 4 -5.19 -28.62 2.48
C ASN A 4 -5.72 -27.74 1.33
N GLU A 5 -6.40 -26.63 1.59
CA GLU A 5 -6.90 -25.74 0.52
C GLU A 5 -5.83 -24.75 0.01
N ILE A 6 -4.73 -24.58 0.74
CA ILE A 6 -3.64 -23.66 0.36
C ILE A 6 -2.74 -24.27 -0.74
N LEU A 7 -2.69 -25.60 -0.82
CA LEU A 7 -1.92 -26.38 -1.78
C LEU A 7 -2.56 -26.43 -3.19
N SER A 8 -3.86 -26.15 -3.33
CA SER A 8 -4.52 -26.23 -4.65
C SER A 8 -4.24 -25.04 -5.58
N CYS A 9 -3.61 -23.98 -5.05
CA CYS A 9 -3.37 -22.75 -5.81
C CYS A 9 -1.91 -22.58 -6.27
N THR A 10 -1.02 -23.54 -6.05
CA THR A 10 0.38 -23.42 -6.51
C THR A 10 0.44 -23.51 -8.04
N PRO A 11 0.91 -22.46 -8.75
CA PRO A 11 1.05 -22.51 -10.20
C PRO A 11 2.03 -23.62 -10.58
N ASN A 12 1.76 -24.31 -11.69
CA ASN A 12 2.74 -25.20 -12.30
C ASN A 12 4.00 -24.39 -12.64
N GLU A 13 5.15 -24.78 -12.07
CA GLU A 13 6.41 -24.05 -12.24
C GLU A 13 6.98 -24.14 -13.66
N ASP A 14 6.51 -25.10 -14.46
CA ASP A 14 6.94 -25.32 -15.84
C ASP A 14 6.25 -24.39 -16.84
N VAL A 15 5.24 -23.62 -16.41
CA VAL A 15 4.51 -22.66 -17.25
C VAL A 15 4.77 -21.23 -16.77
N VAL A 16 5.46 -20.46 -17.61
CA VAL A 16 5.77 -19.06 -17.31
C VAL A 16 4.50 -18.21 -17.33
N THR A 17 4.04 -17.79 -16.15
CA THR A 17 2.85 -16.93 -16.00
C THR A 17 3.08 -15.79 -15.00
N LYS A 18 2.25 -14.74 -15.07
CA LYS A 18 2.21 -13.70 -14.02
C LYS A 18 1.94 -14.31 -12.64
N SER A 19 1.07 -15.31 -12.56
CA SER A 19 0.76 -16.00 -11.31
C SER A 19 1.97 -16.73 -10.76
N MET A 20 2.73 -17.46 -11.59
CA MET A 20 3.97 -18.11 -11.19
C MET A 20 4.94 -17.11 -10.54
N TYR A 21 5.21 -15.97 -11.17
CA TYR A 21 6.13 -14.97 -10.61
C TYR A 21 5.62 -14.35 -9.31
N ARG A 22 4.31 -14.07 -9.19
CA ARG A 22 3.75 -13.57 -7.92
C ARG A 22 3.97 -14.56 -6.79
N PHE A 23 3.75 -15.85 -7.03
CA PHE A 23 4.00 -16.90 -6.05
C PHE A 23 5.47 -17.01 -5.68
N LYS A 24 6.38 -17.00 -6.66
CA LYS A 24 7.83 -17.00 -6.44
C LYS A 24 8.24 -15.83 -5.54
N VAL A 25 7.77 -14.61 -5.82
CA VAL A 25 8.08 -13.41 -5.02
C VAL A 25 7.45 -13.48 -3.63
N TRP A 26 6.19 -13.86 -3.50
CA TRP A 26 5.54 -13.99 -2.19
C TRP A 26 6.28 -15.03 -1.31
N ASN A 27 6.60 -16.19 -1.85
CA ASN A 27 7.36 -17.22 -1.12
C ASN A 27 8.74 -16.72 -0.74
N LEU A 28 9.44 -16.02 -1.63
CA LEU A 28 10.74 -15.42 -1.33
C LEU A 28 10.66 -14.44 -0.15
N LEU A 29 9.67 -13.55 -0.15
CA LEU A 29 9.47 -12.57 0.92
C LEU A 29 9.13 -13.26 2.25
N GLU A 30 8.27 -14.28 2.24
CA GLU A 30 7.92 -15.04 3.44
C GLU A 30 9.10 -15.83 4.00
N ASN A 31 9.83 -16.55 3.14
CA ASN A 31 10.96 -17.39 3.53
C ASN A 31 12.14 -16.57 4.06
N LYS A 32 12.29 -15.32 3.60
CA LYS A 32 13.32 -14.39 4.09
C LYS A 32 12.86 -13.52 5.26
N ASP A 33 11.67 -13.77 5.80
CA ASP A 33 11.07 -12.98 6.89
C ASP A 33 10.97 -11.47 6.61
N LEU A 34 10.77 -11.12 5.33
CA LEU A 34 10.67 -9.74 4.87
C LEU A 34 9.24 -9.19 4.94
N VAL A 35 8.27 -10.01 5.38
CA VAL A 35 6.85 -9.66 5.45
C VAL A 35 6.46 -9.32 6.89
N ARG A 36 5.96 -8.11 7.08
CA ARG A 36 5.32 -7.66 8.32
C ARG A 36 3.87 -8.11 8.34
N PHE A 37 3.28 -8.25 9.53
CA PHE A 37 1.86 -8.57 9.69
C PHE A 37 0.97 -7.65 8.83
N PRO A 38 -0.05 -8.18 8.13
CA PRO A 38 -0.55 -9.56 8.19
C PRO A 38 0.19 -10.55 7.28
N ARG A 39 0.45 -11.75 7.82
CA ARG A 39 1.03 -12.91 7.10
C ARG A 39 -0.03 -14.00 6.89
N PRO A 40 0.10 -14.89 5.88
CA PRO A 40 1.05 -14.82 4.77
C PRO A 40 0.61 -13.81 3.69
N CYS A 41 1.52 -13.13 3.01
CA CYS A 41 1.22 -12.10 2.00
C CYS A 41 0.67 -12.63 0.67
N LYS A 42 0.62 -13.95 0.48
CA LYS A 42 0.07 -14.60 -0.73
C LYS A 42 -1.31 -14.03 -1.06
N GLY A 43 -1.51 -13.64 -2.33
CA GLY A 43 -2.75 -13.04 -2.81
C GLY A 43 -2.94 -11.56 -2.47
N ARG A 44 -1.97 -10.90 -1.81
CA ARG A 44 -2.08 -9.51 -1.33
C ARG A 44 -0.87 -8.67 -1.76
N ILE A 45 -0.97 -7.35 -1.63
CA ILE A 45 0.20 -6.46 -1.65
C ILE A 45 0.94 -6.65 -0.31
N PRO A 46 2.18 -7.17 -0.29
CA PRO A 46 2.88 -7.47 0.96
C PRO A 46 3.13 -6.21 1.78
N ASN A 47 2.79 -6.24 3.07
CA ASN A 47 3.37 -5.29 4.01
C ASN A 47 4.81 -5.76 4.27
N PHE A 48 5.82 -5.04 3.80
CA PHE A 48 7.21 -5.50 3.83
C PHE A 48 8.05 -4.69 4.81
N VAL A 49 9.18 -5.26 5.23
CA VAL A 49 10.21 -4.54 5.98
C VAL A 49 10.69 -3.33 5.18
N ASP A 50 11.06 -2.25 5.84
CA ASP A 50 11.56 -1.04 5.18
C ASP A 50 10.57 -0.33 4.23
N CYS A 51 9.26 -0.60 4.33
CA CYS A 51 8.24 0.16 3.60
C CYS A 51 8.28 1.67 3.87
N VAL A 52 8.72 2.06 5.08
CA VAL A 52 8.95 3.47 5.45
C VAL A 52 10.15 4.04 4.68
N VAL A 53 11.27 3.32 4.63
CA VAL A 53 12.47 3.73 3.87
C VAL A 53 12.17 3.84 2.38
N ALA A 54 11.34 2.95 1.85
CA ALA A 54 10.87 3.04 0.47
C ALA A 54 10.03 4.32 0.23
N ALA A 55 9.21 4.74 1.19
CA ALA A 55 8.46 5.99 1.12
C ALA A 55 9.38 7.22 1.18
N GLU A 56 10.42 7.20 2.01
CA GLU A 56 11.43 8.28 2.09
C GLU A 56 12.20 8.42 0.77
N LYS A 57 12.58 7.30 0.15
CA LYS A 57 13.22 7.31 -1.18
C LYS A 57 12.29 7.88 -2.25
N LEU A 58 11.00 7.56 -2.18
CA LEU A 58 9.99 8.11 -3.09
C LEU A 58 9.86 9.63 -2.91
N SER A 59 9.79 10.14 -1.68
CA SER A 59 9.63 11.58 -1.43
C SER A 59 10.88 12.40 -1.80
N ALA A 60 12.05 11.77 -1.80
CA ALA A 60 13.28 12.41 -2.26
C ALA A 60 13.31 12.70 -3.78
N LEU A 61 12.46 12.04 -4.59
CA LEU A 61 12.43 12.23 -6.04
C LEU A 61 11.88 13.61 -6.42
N ASP A 62 12.50 14.25 -7.41
CA ASP A 62 12.05 15.57 -7.90
C ASP A 62 10.63 15.55 -8.45
N ILE A 63 10.22 14.43 -9.06
CA ILE A 63 8.85 14.24 -9.55
C ILE A 63 7.83 14.26 -8.40
N PHE A 64 8.20 13.76 -7.21
CA PHE A 64 7.34 13.78 -6.04
C PHE A 64 7.27 15.19 -5.44
N LYS A 65 8.44 15.84 -5.28
CA LYS A 65 8.54 17.21 -4.75
C LYS A 65 7.71 18.20 -5.56
N LYS A 66 7.76 18.11 -6.89
CA LYS A 66 7.02 18.97 -7.83
C LYS A 66 5.53 18.65 -7.93
N ALA A 67 5.11 17.44 -7.56
CA ALA A 67 3.71 17.06 -7.67
C ALA A 67 2.87 17.75 -6.58
N GLU A 68 1.73 18.33 -6.97
CA GLU A 68 0.76 18.93 -6.05
C GLU A 68 -0.36 17.96 -5.66
N ILE A 69 -0.65 16.99 -6.54
CA ILE A 69 -1.72 16.01 -6.38
C ILE A 69 -1.12 14.62 -6.63
N ILE A 70 -1.28 13.72 -5.65
CA ILE A 70 -0.69 12.38 -5.69
C ILE A 70 -1.73 11.34 -5.35
N LYS A 71 -1.85 10.31 -6.20
CA LYS A 71 -2.71 9.16 -5.94
C LYS A 71 -1.93 8.02 -5.30
N VAL A 72 -2.43 7.49 -4.19
CA VAL A 72 -1.79 6.41 -3.43
C VAL A 72 -2.85 5.38 -3.04
N ASN A 73 -2.56 4.08 -3.14
CA ASN A 73 -3.52 3.04 -2.76
C ASN A 73 -3.74 3.00 -1.25
N ILE A 74 -4.81 2.31 -0.81
CA ILE A 74 -5.19 2.18 0.59
C ILE A 74 -4.45 1.06 1.36
N ASP A 75 -3.59 0.31 0.67
CA ASP A 75 -2.83 -0.80 1.25
C ASP A 75 -1.89 -0.34 2.38
N LYS A 76 -1.70 -1.21 3.37
CA LYS A 76 -0.86 -0.96 4.56
C LYS A 76 0.57 -0.50 4.24
N PRO A 77 1.34 -1.13 3.33
CA PRO A 77 2.71 -0.69 3.02
C PRO A 77 2.79 0.72 2.43
N GLN A 78 1.69 1.27 1.90
CA GLN A 78 1.66 2.63 1.33
C GLN A 78 1.18 3.70 2.33
N GLU A 79 0.92 3.33 3.59
CA GLU A 79 0.49 4.29 4.62
C GLU A 79 1.50 5.40 4.87
N SER A 80 2.80 5.06 4.89
CA SER A 80 3.86 6.06 5.02
C SER A 80 3.87 7.03 3.85
N VAL A 81 3.65 6.56 2.61
CA VAL A 81 3.54 7.44 1.44
C VAL A 81 2.35 8.38 1.59
N ARG A 82 1.17 7.87 1.97
CA ARG A 82 -0.01 8.72 2.20
C ARG A 82 0.24 9.76 3.28
N PHE A 83 0.91 9.38 4.37
CA PHE A 83 1.29 10.31 5.42
C PHE A 83 2.22 11.41 4.88
N THR A 84 3.28 11.06 4.16
CA THR A 84 4.22 12.03 3.59
C THR A 84 3.57 12.98 2.61
N VAL A 85 2.64 12.50 1.76
CA VAL A 85 1.86 13.37 0.86
C VAL A 85 1.12 14.45 1.66
N LEU A 86 0.43 14.05 2.73
CA LEU A 86 -0.32 14.99 3.57
C LEU A 86 0.61 15.89 4.40
N GLU A 87 1.73 15.37 4.88
CA GLU A 87 2.72 16.12 5.65
C GLU A 87 3.40 17.21 4.82
N GLU A 88 3.59 16.99 3.52
CA GLU A 88 4.09 18.00 2.58
C GLU A 88 2.99 18.95 2.06
N GLY A 89 1.78 18.90 2.63
CA GLY A 89 0.68 19.78 2.26
C GLY A 89 0.07 19.49 0.88
N LYS A 90 0.34 18.32 0.31
CA LYS A 90 -0.13 17.95 -1.04
C LYS A 90 -1.54 17.36 -0.98
N THR A 91 -2.25 17.40 -2.10
CA THR A 91 -3.55 16.72 -2.24
C THR A 91 -3.35 15.23 -2.43
N LEU A 92 -3.97 14.42 -1.58
CA LEU A 92 -3.96 12.97 -1.65
C LEU A 92 -5.24 12.45 -2.32
N LEU A 93 -5.09 11.58 -3.32
CA LEU A 93 -6.19 10.80 -3.89
C LEU A 93 -6.06 9.34 -3.46
N VAL A 94 -7.11 8.76 -2.87
CA VAL A 94 -7.13 7.36 -2.43
C VAL A 94 -8.23 6.60 -3.17
N PRO A 95 -7.92 5.54 -3.93
CA PRO A 95 -8.94 4.74 -4.61
C PRO A 95 -9.76 3.96 -3.58
N MET A 96 -11.07 3.95 -3.79
CA MET A 96 -12.07 3.35 -2.91
C MET A 96 -12.80 2.22 -3.63
N PRO A 97 -12.26 0.99 -3.61
CA PRO A 97 -12.96 -0.15 -4.19
C PRO A 97 -14.25 -0.39 -3.39
N GLY A 98 -15.40 -0.22 -4.05
CA GLY A 98 -16.73 -0.43 -3.47
C GLY A 98 -17.66 0.77 -3.48
N LEU A 99 -17.20 1.95 -3.92
CA LEU A 99 -18.09 3.08 -4.16
C LEU A 99 -18.92 2.88 -5.45
N THR A 100 -20.22 3.19 -5.37
CA THR A 100 -21.15 3.22 -6.51
C THR A 100 -21.11 4.55 -7.27
N ASP A 101 -20.59 5.61 -6.62
CA ASP A 101 -20.35 6.96 -7.14
C ASP A 101 -18.96 7.41 -6.65
N GLY A 102 -18.11 7.85 -7.57
CA GLY A 102 -16.74 8.30 -7.30
C GLY A 102 -15.72 7.16 -7.28
N LEU A 103 -14.58 7.34 -7.97
CA LEU A 103 -13.50 6.34 -8.04
C LEU A 103 -12.43 6.55 -6.94
N VAL A 104 -12.34 7.76 -6.40
CA VAL A 104 -11.29 8.18 -5.46
C VAL A 104 -11.86 9.11 -4.41
N MET A 105 -11.38 8.97 -3.17
CA MET A 105 -11.51 9.98 -2.14
C MET A 105 -10.39 11.01 -2.28
N LYS A 106 -10.71 12.30 -2.19
CA LYS A 106 -9.76 13.42 -2.17
C LYS A 106 -9.57 13.94 -0.75
N VAL A 107 -8.33 14.01 -0.29
CA VAL A 107 -7.96 14.58 1.01
C VAL A 107 -6.98 15.71 0.79
N THR A 108 -7.32 16.90 1.28
CA THR A 108 -6.42 18.06 1.31
C THR A 108 -6.21 18.43 2.79
N PRO A 109 -4.97 18.39 3.30
CA PRO A 109 -4.71 18.73 4.69
C PRO A 109 -4.93 20.25 4.91
N PRO A 110 -5.61 20.67 5.99
CA PRO A 110 -5.59 22.05 6.43
C PRO A 110 -4.15 22.52 6.69
N GLY A 111 -3.87 23.81 6.47
CA GLY A 111 -2.52 24.37 6.62
C GLY A 111 -1.93 24.26 8.04
N ASP A 112 -2.79 24.11 9.06
CA ASP A 112 -2.46 23.96 10.48
C ASP A 112 -2.70 22.54 11.01
N ALA A 113 -2.92 21.56 10.13
CA ALA A 113 -3.24 20.19 10.52
C ALA A 113 -2.11 19.54 11.34
N SER A 114 -2.45 19.15 12.57
CA SER A 114 -1.49 18.48 13.45
C SER A 114 -1.05 17.12 12.90
N ARG A 115 0.20 16.72 13.14
CA ARG A 115 0.71 15.38 12.77
C ARG A 115 -0.19 14.22 13.22
N PRO A 116 -0.78 14.22 14.43
CA PRO A 116 -1.75 13.20 14.82
C PRO A 116 -2.97 13.13 13.89
N LEU A 117 -3.52 14.29 13.48
CA LEU A 117 -4.65 14.35 12.55
C LEU A 117 -4.25 13.76 11.18
N LEU A 118 -3.08 14.13 10.66
CA LEU A 118 -2.56 13.58 9.39
C LEU A 118 -2.38 12.05 9.45
N ARG A 119 -1.90 11.52 10.58
CA ARG A 119 -1.79 10.07 10.82
C ARG A 119 -3.15 9.37 10.86
N MET A 120 -4.21 10.05 11.23
CA MET A 120 -5.57 9.48 11.17
C MET A 120 -6.09 9.49 9.74
N ALA A 121 -5.97 10.62 9.04
CA ALA A 121 -6.43 10.81 7.67
C ALA A 121 -5.74 9.85 6.67
N CYS A 122 -4.48 9.47 6.90
CA CYS A 122 -3.76 8.56 6.02
C CYS A 122 -4.12 7.08 6.21
N LYS A 123 -4.91 6.72 7.23
CA LYS A 123 -5.31 5.33 7.49
C LYS A 123 -6.51 4.92 6.64
N ARG A 124 -6.66 3.61 6.43
CA ARG A 124 -7.81 3.03 5.72
C ARG A 124 -9.17 3.46 6.29
N ARG A 125 -9.30 3.64 7.61
CA ARG A 125 -10.56 4.05 8.27
C ARG A 125 -10.82 5.55 8.19
N GLY A 126 -9.79 6.39 8.30
CA GLY A 126 -9.93 7.84 8.12
C GLY A 126 -10.26 8.25 6.68
N ALA A 127 -10.32 7.27 5.77
CA ALA A 127 -10.81 7.42 4.43
C ALA A 127 -12.33 7.15 4.32
N SER A 128 -12.92 6.43 5.29
CA SER A 128 -14.27 5.87 5.20
C SER A 128 -15.34 6.73 5.89
N ASP A 129 -14.95 7.83 6.53
CA ASP A 129 -15.83 8.75 7.25
C ASP A 129 -15.91 10.10 6.53
#